data_AF-A0A915V7Y5-F1
#
_entry.id   AF-A0A915V7Y5-F1
#
_cell.length_a   1.000
_cell.length_b   1.000
_cell.length_c   1.000
_cell.angle_alpha   90.00
_cell.angle_beta   90.00
_cell.angle_gamma   90.00
#
_symmetry.space_group_name_H-M   'P 1'
#
loop_
_entity.id
_entity.type
_entity.pdbx_description
1 polymer ?
#
loop_
_entity_poly.entity_id
_entity_poly.type
_entity_poly.pdbx_seq_one_letter_code
_entity_poly.pdbx_strand_id
1 'polypeptide(L)'
;MNTRMGAAVALSIAAALVLSACDAQPANLPTATPYSATPTPGNVVVGQPQAVVATSPATSSAARPFAQLSPSERSRVGSAPPPLTIDPAQKYIATIKTAKGDIVVELNAQAAPQTVNNFVYLAQNGFYDGLTFHRVEPGFVIQGGDPLGNGTGGPGYNIPPEIKLPHVDGAIAMARQGGPPESTPSSGSQFYITIGAQPNLDNNYTVFGVTIRGQDVVRAIQVGDVIQRIEITTADGSAVAAAAPQATAIPAPTPLPKPVTCEPFPLNVNAGDHVKGNPQAATTIIEYGDFQCPACAAFHPQMKTLMGTVSDTVRLVFRHFPLPQHDKAIPTARAAEAAALQGKFWEMHDLLYEKQSEWSAKPLAEITATLKTYAEALKLDVAQFERDLASDAVAARVQRDVDSGNAANVSSTPSLFLDGSEIPVQAFQQPDTAEQLRNYADRRTKSAAGLSTKTFDFAKPEQVTNKDAKYVMTVKTNRGDIVAELDPSLAPVNVNATVFLVQQGYFDGAPVVLNDQQIGAILMGNPTVAGNPGFACGVELTPGAMSKPGVVALFGSSDTSSAQFIFTYSPTLELDGRFSVIGQITSGLDVVKSLTAAQGDTKADVIQSVTVEERK
;
A
#
# COMPACT_ATOMS: atom_id res chain seq x y z
N MET A 1 33.45 -5.49 -33.62
CA MET A 1 32.86 -6.68 -32.99
C MET A 1 33.03 -6.52 -31.48
N ASN A 2 31.94 -6.24 -30.77
CA ASN A 2 31.71 -6.54 -29.36
C ASN A 2 30.33 -5.98 -28.98
N THR A 3 29.34 -6.87 -29.03
CA THR A 3 27.96 -6.72 -28.60
C THR A 3 27.94 -6.52 -27.08
N ARG A 4 27.41 -5.39 -26.59
CA ARG A 4 27.07 -5.20 -25.17
C ARG A 4 25.55 -5.15 -25.03
N MET A 5 25.05 -6.08 -24.22
CA MET A 5 23.65 -6.27 -23.82
C MET A 5 23.08 -4.97 -23.23
N GLY A 6 21.94 -4.53 -23.77
CA GLY A 6 21.07 -3.52 -23.17
C GLY A 6 20.28 -4.16 -22.03
N ALA A 7 20.44 -3.62 -20.82
CA ALA A 7 19.67 -4.00 -19.64
C ALA A 7 18.44 -3.09 -19.55
N ALA A 8 17.26 -3.72 -19.52
CA ALA A 8 16.00 -3.09 -19.18
C ALA A 8 15.99 -2.75 -17.68
N VAL A 9 15.81 -1.46 -17.35
CA VAL A 9 15.47 -1.02 -15.99
C VAL A 9 13.97 -0.79 -15.98
N ALA A 10 13.26 -1.72 -15.35
CA ALA A 10 11.88 -1.60 -14.92
C ALA A 10 11.84 -1.07 -13.49
N LEU A 11 10.89 -0.20 -13.21
CA LEU A 11 10.67 0.42 -11.91
C LEU A 11 10.07 -0.63 -10.95
N SER A 12 10.92 -1.25 -10.15
CA SER A 12 10.55 -1.84 -8.86
C SER A 12 10.58 -0.73 -7.81
N ILE A 13 9.39 -0.25 -7.41
CA ILE A 13 9.20 0.23 -6.05
C ILE A 13 8.68 -0.97 -5.26
N ALA A 14 9.43 -1.33 -4.21
CA ALA A 14 9.30 -2.47 -3.30
C ALA A 14 9.91 -3.81 -3.76
N ALA A 15 11.25 -3.90 -3.71
CA ALA A 15 11.95 -5.02 -3.08
C ALA A 15 13.45 -4.70 -2.94
N ALA A 16 13.95 -4.79 -1.72
CA ALA A 16 15.37 -4.83 -1.42
C ALA A 16 16.05 -6.02 -2.12
N LEU A 17 17.28 -5.84 -2.62
CA LEU A 17 18.46 -6.71 -2.42
C LEU A 17 19.49 -6.51 -3.55
N VAL A 18 20.70 -6.18 -3.12
CA VAL A 18 21.92 -6.14 -3.94
C VAL A 18 22.35 -7.58 -4.25
N LEU A 19 22.49 -7.90 -5.54
CA LEU A 19 23.10 -9.13 -6.03
C LEU A 19 24.63 -9.00 -6.05
N SER A 20 25.31 -9.93 -5.38
CA SER A 20 26.67 -10.35 -5.70
C SER A 20 26.64 -11.87 -5.87
N ALA A 21 26.87 -12.36 -7.10
CA ALA A 21 27.21 -13.76 -7.34
C ALA A 21 28.12 -13.86 -8.56
N CYS A 22 29.32 -14.43 -8.35
CA CYS A 22 30.17 -14.96 -9.40
C CYS A 22 29.83 -16.44 -9.64
N ASP A 23 29.84 -16.80 -10.92
CA ASP A 23 29.95 -18.10 -11.60
C ASP A 23 30.01 -19.41 -10.80
N ALA A 24 29.16 -20.39 -11.21
CA ALA A 24 29.62 -21.69 -11.75
C ALA A 24 28.46 -22.52 -12.34
N GLN A 25 28.75 -23.17 -13.48
CA GLN A 25 27.90 -24.04 -14.31
C GLN A 25 27.83 -25.51 -13.80
N PRO A 26 27.00 -26.40 -14.42
CA PRO A 26 26.32 -27.52 -13.76
C PRO A 26 26.98 -28.89 -13.94
N ALA A 27 26.52 -29.89 -13.18
CA ALA A 27 26.80 -31.31 -13.43
C ALA A 27 25.52 -32.15 -13.51
N ASN A 28 25.50 -33.03 -14.51
CA ASN A 28 24.46 -33.95 -14.98
C ASN A 28 24.20 -35.17 -14.06
N LEU A 29 22.91 -35.59 -14.03
CA LEU A 29 22.31 -36.97 -14.11
C LEU A 29 22.77 -38.07 -13.10
N PRO A 30 21.89 -39.03 -12.66
CA PRO A 30 21.08 -39.88 -13.56
C PRO A 30 19.67 -40.33 -13.11
N THR A 31 18.92 -40.74 -14.14
CA THR A 31 17.64 -41.47 -14.19
C THR A 31 17.74 -42.94 -13.74
N ALA A 32 16.69 -43.46 -13.07
CA ALA A 32 16.29 -44.87 -13.08
C ALA A 32 14.80 -45.07 -12.71
N THR A 33 13.95 -45.33 -13.72
CA THR A 33 13.09 -46.51 -13.96
C THR A 33 11.78 -46.69 -13.15
N PRO A 34 10.65 -46.98 -13.82
CA PRO A 34 9.31 -47.03 -13.21
C PRO A 34 8.91 -48.44 -12.73
N TYR A 35 8.07 -48.51 -11.70
CA TYR A 35 7.39 -49.74 -11.29
C TYR A 35 5.87 -49.59 -11.48
N SER A 36 5.30 -50.50 -12.26
CA SER A 36 3.87 -50.62 -12.55
C SER A 36 3.25 -51.74 -11.72
N ALA A 37 2.05 -51.52 -11.18
CA ALA A 37 1.09 -52.60 -10.90
C ALA A 37 -0.35 -52.04 -10.82
N THR A 38 -1.23 -52.59 -11.67
CA THR A 38 -2.69 -52.41 -11.67
C THR A 38 -3.34 -53.67 -11.04
N PRO A 39 -4.60 -53.60 -10.54
CA PRO A 39 -5.14 -54.52 -9.53
C PRO A 39 -6.09 -55.59 -10.10
N THR A 40 -6.44 -56.57 -9.26
CA THR A 40 -7.44 -57.62 -9.55
C THR A 40 -8.67 -57.48 -8.61
N PRO A 41 -9.91 -57.64 -9.11
CA PRO A 41 -11.14 -57.40 -8.33
C PRO A 41 -11.79 -58.68 -7.80
N GLY A 42 -12.53 -58.57 -6.68
CA GLY A 42 -13.35 -59.64 -6.12
C GLY A 42 -14.72 -59.12 -5.66
N ASN A 43 -15.78 -59.66 -6.26
CA ASN A 43 -17.21 -59.46 -5.96
C ASN A 43 -17.70 -60.38 -4.82
N VAL A 44 -18.88 -60.04 -4.24
CA VAL A 44 -19.96 -60.89 -3.64
C VAL A 44 -20.68 -60.02 -2.57
N VAL A 45 -22.01 -59.92 -2.36
CA VAL A 45 -23.25 -60.48 -2.92
C VAL A 45 -24.43 -59.58 -2.49
N VAL A 46 -25.53 -59.64 -3.25
CA VAL A 46 -26.80 -58.90 -3.09
C VAL A 46 -27.72 -59.49 -2.00
N GLY A 47 -28.39 -58.62 -1.25
CA GLY A 47 -29.60 -58.93 -0.46
C GLY A 47 -30.55 -57.73 -0.38
N GLN A 48 -31.83 -57.94 -0.71
CA GLN A 48 -32.99 -57.05 -0.50
C GLN A 48 -34.04 -57.85 0.31
N PRO A 49 -35.16 -57.29 0.83
CA PRO A 49 -35.57 -55.88 1.03
C PRO A 49 -36.16 -55.63 2.45
N GLN A 50 -36.30 -54.37 2.90
CA GLN A 50 -37.46 -53.93 3.69
C GLN A 50 -37.47 -52.42 3.93
N ALA A 51 -38.63 -51.80 3.70
CA ALA A 51 -38.91 -50.41 3.99
C ALA A 51 -39.01 -50.22 5.52
N VAL A 52 -38.06 -49.47 6.08
CA VAL A 52 -38.13 -48.97 7.45
C VAL A 52 -38.09 -47.47 7.36
N VAL A 53 -39.15 -46.83 7.87
CA VAL A 53 -39.24 -45.38 8.05
C VAL A 53 -38.18 -45.00 9.08
N ALA A 54 -36.99 -44.65 8.59
CA ALA A 54 -35.92 -44.09 9.39
C ALA A 54 -35.96 -42.57 9.21
N THR A 55 -36.42 -41.89 10.24
CA THR A 55 -36.07 -40.48 10.48
C THR A 55 -34.55 -40.40 10.50
N SER A 56 -33.95 -40.00 9.37
CA SER A 56 -32.55 -39.61 9.37
C SER A 56 -32.42 -38.39 10.27
N PRO A 57 -31.52 -38.41 11.27
CA PRO A 57 -31.04 -37.16 11.82
C PRO A 57 -30.38 -36.44 10.65
N ALA A 58 -30.86 -35.24 10.33
CA ALA A 58 -30.14 -34.34 9.46
C ALA A 58 -28.73 -34.21 10.06
N THR A 59 -27.74 -34.80 9.39
CA THR A 59 -26.35 -34.42 9.56
C THR A 59 -26.30 -32.97 9.13
N SER A 60 -26.43 -32.06 10.10
CA SER A 60 -26.21 -30.64 9.85
C SER A 60 -24.79 -30.54 9.29
N SER A 61 -24.64 -30.09 8.05
CA SER A 61 -23.36 -29.53 7.63
C SER A 61 -23.03 -28.48 8.68
N ALA A 62 -22.00 -28.71 9.50
CA ALA A 62 -21.54 -27.68 10.43
C ALA A 62 -21.35 -26.40 9.61
N ALA A 63 -22.06 -25.33 9.98
CA ALA A 63 -22.05 -24.11 9.20
C ALA A 63 -20.60 -23.65 9.02
N ARG A 64 -20.19 -23.37 7.78
CA ARG A 64 -18.86 -22.86 7.41
C ARG A 64 -19.02 -21.37 7.06
N PRO A 65 -19.18 -20.49 8.05
CA PRO A 65 -19.68 -19.13 7.84
C PRO A 65 -18.75 -18.29 6.98
N PHE A 66 -17.43 -18.47 7.05
CA PHE A 66 -16.50 -17.69 6.26
C PHE A 66 -16.55 -18.05 4.77
N ALA A 67 -17.03 -19.25 4.41
CA ALA A 67 -17.20 -19.64 3.02
C ALA A 67 -18.26 -18.79 2.30
N GLN A 68 -19.21 -18.20 3.05
CA GLN A 68 -20.28 -17.36 2.51
C GLN A 68 -19.88 -15.89 2.33
N LEU A 69 -18.69 -15.50 2.83
CA LEU A 69 -18.19 -14.13 2.75
C LEU A 69 -17.47 -13.88 1.42
N SER A 70 -17.58 -12.65 0.92
CA SER A 70 -16.75 -12.15 -0.19
C SER A 70 -15.26 -12.10 0.17
N PRO A 71 -14.35 -12.09 -0.82
CA PRO A 71 -12.91 -11.86 -0.62
C PRO A 71 -12.56 -10.72 0.36
N SER A 72 -13.21 -9.56 0.20
CA SER A 72 -12.98 -8.39 1.05
C SER A 72 -13.49 -8.57 2.47
N GLU A 73 -14.63 -9.24 2.65
CA GLU A 73 -15.19 -9.51 3.98
C GLU A 73 -14.34 -10.56 4.71
N ARG A 74 -13.87 -11.60 3.99
CA ARG A 74 -12.90 -12.57 4.53
C ARG A 74 -11.63 -11.89 5.01
N SER A 75 -11.23 -10.78 4.38
CA SER A 75 -10.04 -10.03 4.78
C SER A 75 -10.15 -9.33 6.14
N ARG A 76 -11.33 -9.37 6.78
CA ARG A 76 -11.67 -8.60 7.99
C ARG A 76 -12.41 -9.44 9.03
N VAL A 77 -12.30 -10.78 8.96
CA VAL A 77 -13.06 -11.70 9.83
C VAL A 77 -12.59 -11.72 11.29
N GLY A 78 -11.40 -11.21 11.59
CA GLY A 78 -10.91 -11.12 12.96
C GLY A 78 -10.11 -9.84 13.21
N SER A 79 -10.19 -9.35 14.44
CA SER A 79 -9.37 -8.24 14.95
C SER A 79 -8.18 -8.72 15.81
N ALA A 80 -8.13 -10.01 16.11
CA ALA A 80 -7.08 -10.66 16.88
C ALA A 80 -7.02 -12.18 16.54
N PRO A 81 -5.89 -12.86 16.80
CA PRO A 81 -5.81 -14.31 16.67
C PRO A 81 -6.83 -15.06 17.55
N PRO A 82 -7.32 -16.23 17.11
CA PRO A 82 -8.20 -17.06 17.93
C PRO A 82 -7.46 -17.57 19.18
N PRO A 83 -8.15 -17.72 20.34
CA PRO A 83 -7.55 -18.34 21.52
C PRO A 83 -7.08 -19.75 21.18
N LEU A 84 -6.04 -20.22 21.89
CA LEU A 84 -5.54 -21.57 21.74
C LEU A 84 -6.60 -22.59 22.22
N THR A 85 -7.20 -23.33 21.29
CA THR A 85 -8.23 -24.35 21.58
C THR A 85 -7.79 -25.76 21.20
N ILE A 86 -6.80 -25.89 20.32
CA ILE A 86 -6.21 -27.19 19.98
C ILE A 86 -5.33 -27.69 21.14
N ASP A 87 -5.11 -29.01 21.20
CA ASP A 87 -4.12 -29.64 22.07
C ASP A 87 -2.76 -29.67 21.35
N PRO A 88 -1.72 -28.94 21.82
CA PRO A 88 -0.39 -28.95 21.20
C PRO A 88 0.31 -30.32 21.21
N ALA A 89 -0.12 -31.25 22.06
CA ALA A 89 0.40 -32.61 22.11
C ALA A 89 -0.25 -33.55 21.07
N GLN A 90 -1.34 -33.13 20.44
CA GLN A 90 -2.06 -33.93 19.45
C GLN A 90 -1.55 -33.68 18.03
N LYS A 91 -1.59 -34.73 17.21
CA LYS A 91 -1.37 -34.64 15.76
C LYS A 91 -2.67 -34.31 15.04
N TYR A 92 -2.62 -33.31 14.18
CA TYR A 92 -3.72 -32.90 13.32
C TYR A 92 -3.38 -33.18 11.86
N ILE A 93 -4.38 -33.61 11.09
CA ILE A 93 -4.28 -33.85 9.66
C ILE A 93 -5.15 -32.83 8.93
N ALA A 94 -4.54 -32.06 8.03
CA ALA A 94 -5.24 -31.19 7.11
C ALA A 94 -5.33 -31.83 5.73
N THR A 95 -6.54 -32.05 5.24
CA THR A 95 -6.79 -32.51 3.87
C THR A 95 -7.28 -31.33 3.03
N ILE A 96 -6.42 -30.82 2.17
CA ILE A 96 -6.71 -29.75 1.22
C ILE A 96 -7.31 -30.40 -0.03
N LYS A 97 -8.62 -30.18 -0.26
CA LYS A 97 -9.35 -30.72 -1.40
C LYS A 97 -9.14 -29.82 -2.62
N THR A 98 -8.75 -30.41 -3.74
CA THR A 98 -8.60 -29.69 -5.02
C THR A 98 -9.21 -30.53 -6.15
N ALA A 99 -9.47 -29.92 -7.31
CA ALA A 99 -9.92 -30.66 -8.49
C ALA A 99 -8.87 -31.66 -9.02
N LYS A 100 -7.60 -31.46 -8.66
CA LYS A 100 -6.46 -32.31 -9.09
C LYS A 100 -6.15 -33.44 -8.10
N GLY A 101 -6.89 -33.52 -6.99
CA GLY A 101 -6.71 -34.51 -5.94
C GLY A 101 -6.55 -33.89 -4.55
N ASP A 102 -6.35 -34.75 -3.56
CA ASP A 102 -6.17 -34.35 -2.16
C ASP A 102 -4.69 -34.13 -1.84
N ILE A 103 -4.38 -33.02 -1.19
CA ILE A 103 -3.09 -32.81 -0.52
C ILE A 103 -3.30 -33.02 0.98
N VAL A 104 -2.64 -34.00 1.57
CA VAL A 104 -2.78 -34.36 2.99
C VAL A 104 -1.52 -33.97 3.74
N VAL A 105 -1.70 -33.14 4.76
CA VAL A 105 -0.63 -32.54 5.56
C VAL A 105 -0.76 -32.97 7.01
N GLU A 106 0.31 -33.49 7.60
CA GLU A 106 0.44 -33.65 9.05
C GLU A 106 0.93 -32.33 9.66
N LEU A 107 0.12 -31.73 10.53
CA LEU A 107 0.43 -30.47 11.22
C LEU A 107 1.23 -30.74 12.51
N ASN A 108 2.19 -29.87 12.81
CA ASN A 108 3.05 -29.98 13.99
C ASN A 108 2.70 -28.92 15.05
N ALA A 109 1.66 -29.22 15.84
CA ALA A 109 1.17 -28.33 16.89
C ALA A 109 2.17 -28.14 18.04
N GLN A 110 3.09 -29.10 18.25
CA GLN A 110 4.15 -28.98 19.26
C GLN A 110 5.20 -27.93 18.85
N ALA A 111 5.57 -27.90 17.56
CA ALA A 111 6.53 -26.94 17.04
C ALA A 111 5.92 -25.54 16.93
N ALA A 112 4.71 -25.43 16.38
CA ALA A 112 4.04 -24.17 16.06
C ALA A 112 2.58 -24.12 16.56
N PRO A 113 2.35 -24.12 17.89
CA PRO A 113 1.00 -24.21 18.47
C PRO A 113 0.06 -23.08 18.05
N GLN A 114 0.51 -21.83 18.01
CA GLN A 114 -0.34 -20.70 17.61
C GLN A 114 -0.68 -20.75 16.12
N THR A 115 0.29 -21.13 15.30
CA THR A 115 0.14 -21.24 13.85
C THR A 115 -0.82 -22.36 13.49
N VAL A 116 -0.66 -23.55 14.09
CA VAL A 116 -1.58 -24.67 13.85
C VAL A 116 -2.98 -24.34 14.35
N ASN A 117 -3.11 -23.69 15.53
CA ASN A 117 -4.40 -23.25 16.06
C ASN A 117 -5.13 -22.31 15.10
N ASN A 118 -4.41 -21.30 14.60
CA ASN A 118 -4.92 -20.34 13.63
C ASN A 118 -5.36 -21.03 12.33
N PHE A 119 -4.50 -21.88 11.76
CA PHE A 119 -4.81 -22.60 10.52
C PHE A 119 -6.04 -23.50 10.66
N VAL A 120 -6.13 -24.26 11.76
CA VAL A 120 -7.27 -25.14 12.07
C VAL A 120 -8.56 -24.33 12.24
N TYR A 121 -8.53 -23.24 13.01
CA TYR A 121 -9.69 -22.36 13.21
C TYR A 121 -10.24 -21.81 11.88
N LEU A 122 -9.36 -21.29 11.03
CA LEU A 122 -9.72 -20.73 9.73
C LEU A 122 -10.27 -21.82 8.79
N ALA A 123 -9.64 -23.01 8.77
CA ALA A 123 -10.07 -24.13 7.94
C ALA A 123 -11.44 -24.70 8.37
N GLN A 124 -11.70 -24.83 9.66
CA GLN A 124 -12.97 -25.34 10.16
C GLN A 124 -14.14 -24.39 9.87
N ASN A 125 -13.90 -23.08 9.92
CA ASN A 125 -14.90 -22.06 9.66
C ASN A 125 -15.08 -21.72 8.16
N GLY A 126 -14.34 -22.37 7.26
CA GLY A 126 -14.49 -22.23 5.81
C GLY A 126 -13.73 -21.08 5.17
N PHE A 127 -12.73 -20.51 5.85
CA PHE A 127 -11.97 -19.37 5.35
C PHE A 127 -11.32 -19.64 3.99
N TYR A 128 -10.75 -20.84 3.84
CA TYR A 128 -10.00 -21.26 2.65
C TYR A 128 -10.88 -21.76 1.49
N ASP A 129 -12.19 -21.89 1.69
CA ASP A 129 -13.08 -22.52 0.72
C ASP A 129 -13.27 -21.62 -0.51
N GLY A 130 -12.89 -22.12 -1.66
CA GLY A 130 -12.94 -21.38 -2.92
C GLY A 130 -11.75 -20.44 -3.15
N LEU A 131 -10.77 -20.37 -2.23
CA LEU A 131 -9.58 -19.55 -2.43
C LEU A 131 -8.64 -20.21 -3.45
N THR A 132 -7.88 -19.41 -4.19
CA THR A 132 -6.93 -19.90 -5.19
C THR A 132 -5.53 -20.08 -4.63
N PHE A 133 -4.78 -21.01 -5.21
CA PHE A 133 -3.31 -20.94 -5.22
C PHE A 133 -2.91 -19.79 -6.15
N HIS A 134 -2.66 -18.61 -5.57
CA HIS A 134 -2.39 -17.38 -6.33
C HIS A 134 -0.95 -17.29 -6.84
N ARG A 135 -0.04 -18.09 -6.29
CA ARG A 135 1.36 -18.14 -6.72
C ARG A 135 1.86 -19.58 -6.77
N VAL A 136 2.49 -19.93 -7.88
CA VAL A 136 3.12 -21.24 -8.11
C VAL A 136 4.46 -21.00 -8.77
N GLU A 137 5.53 -21.46 -8.11
CA GLU A 137 6.90 -21.34 -8.59
C GLU A 137 7.46 -22.75 -8.78
N PRO A 138 7.62 -23.22 -10.02
CA PRO A 138 8.11 -24.56 -10.30
C PRO A 138 9.44 -24.84 -9.61
N GLY A 139 9.50 -25.94 -8.84
CA GLY A 139 10.70 -26.32 -8.08
C GLY A 139 10.97 -25.50 -6.82
N PHE A 140 10.04 -24.62 -6.44
CA PHE A 140 10.15 -23.80 -5.24
C PHE A 140 8.96 -23.99 -4.30
N VAL A 141 7.80 -23.39 -4.58
CA VAL A 141 6.62 -23.45 -3.71
C VAL A 141 5.30 -23.30 -4.48
N ILE A 142 4.20 -23.83 -3.92
CA ILE A 142 2.84 -23.39 -4.23
C ILE A 142 2.29 -22.60 -3.04
N GLN A 143 1.64 -21.46 -3.28
CA GLN A 143 1.17 -20.55 -2.23
C GLN A 143 -0.31 -20.23 -2.39
N GLY A 144 -1.04 -20.32 -1.27
CA GLY A 144 -2.48 -20.11 -1.17
C GLY A 144 -2.87 -19.45 0.16
N GLY A 145 -4.16 -19.42 0.45
CA GLY A 145 -4.68 -18.86 1.70
C GLY A 145 -4.80 -17.33 1.74
N ASP A 146 -4.66 -16.67 0.60
CA ASP A 146 -4.98 -15.26 0.43
C ASP A 146 -6.44 -15.09 -0.02
N PRO A 147 -7.31 -14.45 0.77
CA PRO A 147 -8.68 -14.16 0.34
C PRO A 147 -8.77 -13.25 -0.89
N LEU A 148 -7.77 -12.39 -1.14
CA LEU A 148 -7.72 -11.47 -2.28
C LEU A 148 -7.02 -12.05 -3.51
N GLY A 149 -6.29 -13.16 -3.34
CA GLY A 149 -5.60 -13.86 -4.42
C GLY A 149 -4.44 -13.09 -5.07
N ASN A 150 -3.86 -12.09 -4.41
CA ASN A 150 -2.79 -11.23 -4.95
C ASN A 150 -1.57 -11.09 -4.01
N GLY A 151 -1.52 -11.86 -2.92
CA GLY A 151 -0.49 -11.84 -1.89
C GLY A 151 -0.72 -10.82 -0.77
N THR A 152 -1.78 -10.01 -0.80
CA THR A 152 -1.97 -8.89 0.16
C THR A 152 -3.04 -9.14 1.21
N GLY A 153 -3.92 -10.13 1.03
CA GLY A 153 -4.99 -10.42 1.99
C GLY A 153 -4.55 -11.29 3.17
N GLY A 154 -5.39 -11.31 4.19
CA GLY A 154 -5.18 -12.05 5.44
C GLY A 154 -6.47 -12.08 6.26
N PRO A 155 -6.50 -12.65 7.47
CA PRO A 155 -7.73 -12.79 8.25
C PRO A 155 -8.12 -11.51 9.03
N GLY A 156 -7.38 -10.41 8.86
CA GLY A 156 -7.54 -9.15 9.59
C GLY A 156 -6.63 -9.00 10.81
N TYR A 157 -5.75 -9.98 11.08
CA TYR A 157 -4.77 -9.97 12.17
C TYR A 157 -3.50 -10.74 11.77
N ASN A 158 -2.43 -10.56 12.55
CA ASN A 158 -1.17 -11.30 12.43
C ASN A 158 -0.90 -12.16 13.67
N ILE A 159 -0.18 -13.26 13.49
CA ILE A 159 0.33 -14.16 14.53
C ILE A 159 1.86 -14.05 14.67
N PRO A 160 2.40 -14.27 15.88
CA PRO A 160 3.84 -14.27 16.10
C PRO A 160 4.55 -15.45 15.40
N PRO A 161 5.85 -15.31 15.07
CA PRO A 161 6.65 -16.38 14.48
C PRO A 161 6.94 -17.53 15.47
N GLU A 162 7.00 -18.77 14.96
CA GLU A 162 7.27 -20.01 15.71
C GLU A 162 8.31 -20.88 14.97
N ILE A 163 9.45 -20.26 14.66
CA ILE A 163 10.46 -20.80 13.74
C ILE A 163 11.29 -21.89 14.42
N LYS A 164 10.99 -23.17 14.15
CA LYS A 164 11.69 -24.33 14.75
C LYS A 164 12.02 -25.47 13.79
N LEU A 165 11.38 -25.53 12.63
CA LEU A 165 11.47 -26.66 11.71
C LEU A 165 12.05 -26.23 10.35
N PRO A 166 12.77 -27.14 9.66
CA PRO A 166 13.33 -26.86 8.34
C PRO A 166 12.32 -27.08 7.20
N HIS A 167 12.58 -26.48 6.05
CA HIS A 167 11.80 -26.62 4.83
C HIS A 167 12.21 -27.86 4.03
N VAL A 168 11.78 -29.03 4.47
CA VAL A 168 11.89 -30.28 3.69
C VAL A 168 10.97 -30.26 2.46
N ASP A 169 11.11 -31.24 1.55
CA ASP A 169 10.14 -31.40 0.45
C ASP A 169 8.73 -31.64 1.01
N GLY A 170 7.75 -30.87 0.53
CA GLY A 170 6.37 -30.92 1.02
C GLY A 170 6.13 -30.23 2.36
N ALA A 171 7.09 -29.52 2.94
CA ALA A 171 6.85 -28.70 4.13
C ALA A 171 5.77 -27.64 3.87
N ILE A 172 4.84 -27.46 4.82
CA ILE A 172 3.89 -26.34 4.82
C ILE A 172 4.39 -25.27 5.78
N ALA A 173 4.41 -24.01 5.33
CA ALA A 173 4.88 -22.88 6.11
C ALA A 173 4.04 -21.63 5.87
N MET A 174 4.06 -20.73 6.84
CA MET A 174 3.33 -19.46 6.75
C MET A 174 4.07 -18.48 5.84
N ALA A 175 3.35 -17.87 4.91
CA ALA A 175 3.83 -16.64 4.29
C ALA A 175 3.77 -15.51 5.32
N ARG A 176 4.74 -14.60 5.26
CA ARG A 176 4.85 -13.48 6.20
C ARG A 176 5.17 -12.17 5.49
N GLN A 177 4.77 -11.07 6.10
CA GLN A 177 5.19 -9.72 5.73
C GLN A 177 6.65 -9.46 6.18
N GLY A 178 7.28 -8.43 5.62
CA GLY A 178 8.67 -8.08 5.93
C GLY A 178 8.92 -7.73 7.41
N GLY A 179 10.19 -7.67 7.80
CA GLY A 179 10.62 -7.37 9.17
C GLY A 179 11.47 -8.49 9.78
N PRO A 180 12.11 -8.27 10.95
CA PRO A 180 12.91 -9.28 11.63
C PRO A 180 12.09 -10.56 11.90
N PRO A 181 12.56 -11.74 11.44
CA PRO A 181 11.80 -12.99 11.49
C PRO A 181 11.53 -13.49 12.91
N GLU A 182 12.35 -13.16 13.91
CA GLU A 182 12.17 -13.67 15.28
C GLU A 182 11.17 -12.84 16.11
N SER A 183 10.89 -11.60 15.73
CA SER A 183 10.18 -10.65 16.60
C SER A 183 8.95 -9.98 16.00
N THR A 184 8.71 -10.13 14.68
CA THR A 184 7.62 -9.41 13.99
C THR A 184 6.41 -10.32 13.74
N PRO A 185 5.26 -10.13 14.42
CA PRO A 185 4.01 -10.77 14.05
C PRO A 185 3.58 -10.32 12.66
N SER A 186 3.73 -11.20 11.68
CA SER A 186 3.65 -10.84 10.24
C SER A 186 2.99 -11.92 9.38
N SER A 187 2.59 -13.04 9.98
CA SER A 187 1.89 -14.14 9.32
C SER A 187 0.39 -14.07 9.62
N GLY A 188 -0.47 -14.41 8.65
CA GLY A 188 -1.93 -14.36 8.80
C GLY A 188 -2.59 -15.69 8.42
N SER A 189 -3.18 -15.74 7.21
CA SER A 189 -3.84 -16.92 6.65
C SER A 189 -3.07 -17.54 5.48
N GLN A 190 -2.14 -16.79 4.89
CA GLN A 190 -1.40 -17.24 3.72
C GLN A 190 -0.37 -18.31 4.10
N PHE A 191 -0.33 -19.39 3.32
CA PHE A 191 0.61 -20.50 3.50
C PHE A 191 1.21 -20.90 2.15
N TYR A 192 2.36 -21.56 2.20
CA TYR A 192 2.95 -22.20 1.03
C TYR A 192 3.38 -23.63 1.35
N ILE A 193 3.41 -24.47 0.31
CA ILE A 193 3.91 -25.85 0.35
C ILE A 193 5.13 -25.94 -0.56
N THR A 194 6.24 -26.44 -0.04
CA THR A 194 7.49 -26.54 -0.81
C THR A 194 7.46 -27.65 -1.85
N ILE A 195 8.12 -27.39 -2.98
CA ILE A 195 8.43 -28.35 -4.03
C ILE A 195 9.94 -28.59 -3.98
N GLY A 196 10.38 -29.68 -3.36
CA GLY A 196 11.78 -29.89 -2.99
C GLY A 196 12.16 -29.21 -1.67
N ALA A 197 13.34 -29.53 -1.15
CA ALA A 197 13.86 -28.89 0.07
C ALA A 197 14.31 -27.45 -0.22
N GLN A 198 13.99 -26.52 0.69
CA GLN A 198 14.24 -25.07 0.54
C GLN A 198 15.05 -24.50 1.72
N PRO A 199 16.32 -24.90 1.90
CA PRO A 199 17.13 -24.50 3.05
C PRO A 199 17.39 -22.99 3.15
N ASN A 200 17.26 -22.26 2.04
CA ASN A 200 17.33 -20.80 2.00
C ASN A 200 16.18 -20.10 2.74
N LEU A 201 15.08 -20.82 3.03
CA LEU A 201 13.95 -20.32 3.83
C LEU A 201 14.07 -20.68 5.32
N ASP A 202 15.01 -21.54 5.69
CA ASP A 202 15.18 -21.96 7.07
C ASP A 202 15.53 -20.76 7.96
N ASN A 203 15.11 -20.83 9.23
CA ASN A 203 15.25 -19.77 10.23
C ASN A 203 14.50 -18.46 9.92
N ASN A 204 13.74 -18.38 8.81
CA ASN A 204 13.04 -17.17 8.40
C ASN A 204 11.51 -17.30 8.42
N TYR A 205 10.97 -18.51 8.43
CA TYR A 205 9.53 -18.77 8.32
C TYR A 205 9.08 -19.88 9.26
N THR A 206 7.84 -19.77 9.74
CA THR A 206 7.21 -20.80 10.56
C THR A 206 6.75 -21.96 9.69
N VAL A 207 7.54 -23.04 9.64
CA VAL A 207 7.10 -24.35 9.14
C VAL A 207 6.21 -24.99 10.22
N PHE A 208 4.98 -25.35 9.85
CA PHE A 208 3.97 -25.85 10.79
C PHE A 208 3.40 -27.23 10.40
N GLY A 209 4.00 -27.91 9.44
CA GLY A 209 3.64 -29.28 9.08
C GLY A 209 4.39 -29.80 7.86
N VAL A 210 4.05 -31.01 7.42
CA VAL A 210 4.61 -31.64 6.22
C VAL A 210 3.54 -32.42 5.47
N THR A 211 3.59 -32.39 4.15
CA THR A 211 2.72 -33.18 3.30
C THR A 211 3.10 -34.65 3.39
N ILE A 212 2.14 -35.50 3.75
CA ILE A 212 2.31 -36.95 3.91
C ILE A 212 1.67 -37.76 2.78
N ARG A 213 0.79 -37.14 1.97
CA ARG A 213 0.18 -37.72 0.77
C ARG A 213 -0.23 -36.61 -0.20
N GLY A 214 -0.11 -36.85 -1.51
CA GLY A 214 -0.49 -35.90 -2.55
C GLY A 214 0.66 -35.01 -3.05
N GLN A 215 1.90 -35.47 -2.97
CA GLN A 215 3.08 -34.74 -3.47
C GLN A 215 3.06 -34.54 -4.98
N ASP A 216 2.51 -35.50 -5.70
CA ASP A 216 2.18 -35.40 -7.11
C ASP A 216 1.12 -34.33 -7.37
N VAL A 217 0.09 -34.24 -6.51
CA VAL A 217 -0.93 -33.18 -6.58
C VAL A 217 -0.30 -31.81 -6.35
N VAL A 218 0.52 -31.64 -5.30
CA VAL A 218 1.28 -30.39 -5.02
C VAL A 218 2.06 -29.95 -6.26
N ARG A 219 2.73 -30.88 -6.93
CA ARG A 219 3.52 -30.60 -8.15
C ARG A 219 2.65 -30.33 -9.40
N ALA A 220 1.39 -30.75 -9.39
CA ALA A 220 0.44 -30.54 -10.47
C ALA A 220 -0.38 -29.24 -10.32
N ILE A 221 -0.37 -28.62 -9.14
CA ILE A 221 -1.06 -27.34 -8.89
C ILE A 221 -0.47 -26.24 -9.79
N GLN A 222 -1.36 -25.41 -10.34
CA GLN A 222 -1.08 -24.25 -11.18
C GLN A 222 -1.71 -23.00 -10.58
N VAL A 223 -1.22 -21.83 -10.99
CA VAL A 223 -1.81 -20.55 -10.59
C VAL A 223 -3.31 -20.53 -10.94
N GLY A 224 -4.15 -20.18 -9.97
CA GLY A 224 -5.61 -20.14 -10.12
C GLY A 224 -6.33 -21.44 -9.75
N ASP A 225 -5.63 -22.55 -9.49
CA ASP A 225 -6.27 -23.74 -8.96
C ASP A 225 -6.91 -23.46 -7.59
N VAL A 226 -8.07 -24.06 -7.36
CA VAL A 226 -8.92 -23.73 -6.22
C VAL A 226 -8.74 -24.73 -5.08
N ILE A 227 -8.57 -24.20 -3.87
CA ILE A 227 -8.77 -24.90 -2.61
C ILE A 227 -10.29 -25.06 -2.44
N GLN A 228 -10.84 -26.22 -2.80
CA GLN A 228 -12.28 -26.45 -2.72
C GLN A 228 -12.77 -26.37 -1.27
N ARG A 229 -11.99 -26.98 -0.35
CA ARG A 229 -12.11 -26.84 1.10
C ARG A 229 -10.90 -27.46 1.79
N ILE A 230 -10.73 -27.16 3.07
CA ILE A 230 -9.77 -27.84 3.94
C ILE A 230 -10.53 -28.54 5.07
N GLU A 231 -10.30 -29.85 5.21
CA GLU A 231 -10.84 -30.69 6.27
C GLU A 231 -9.77 -30.93 7.33
N ILE A 232 -10.13 -30.81 8.61
CA ILE A 232 -9.23 -31.06 9.74
C ILE A 232 -9.72 -32.28 10.53
N THR A 233 -8.84 -33.28 10.68
CA THR A 233 -9.05 -34.42 11.57
C THR A 233 -7.88 -34.56 12.54
N THR A 234 -8.07 -35.35 13.59
CA THR A 234 -6.98 -35.87 14.41
C THR A 234 -6.32 -37.07 13.72
N ALA A 235 -5.17 -37.54 14.22
CA ALA A 235 -4.46 -38.68 13.63
C ALA A 235 -5.25 -40.01 13.66
N ASP A 236 -6.17 -40.19 14.60
CA ASP A 236 -7.11 -41.31 14.67
C ASP A 236 -8.33 -41.15 13.73
N GLY A 237 -8.39 -40.06 12.96
CA GLY A 237 -9.45 -39.79 11.99
C GLY A 237 -10.70 -39.13 12.60
N SER A 238 -10.68 -38.80 13.89
CA SER A 238 -11.77 -38.09 14.55
C SER A 238 -11.87 -36.66 14.02
N ALA A 239 -13.09 -36.18 13.78
CA ALA A 239 -13.32 -34.79 13.37
C ALA A 239 -12.96 -33.84 14.52
N VAL A 240 -12.25 -32.76 14.21
CA VAL A 240 -12.00 -31.69 15.18
C VAL A 240 -13.21 -30.77 15.18
N ALA A 241 -13.80 -30.50 16.35
CA ALA A 241 -14.93 -29.59 16.48
C ALA A 241 -14.52 -28.16 16.09
N ALA A 242 -15.35 -27.48 15.29
CA ALA A 242 -15.13 -26.09 14.93
C ALA A 242 -15.31 -25.21 16.17
N ALA A 243 -14.27 -24.45 16.54
CA ALA A 243 -14.47 -23.34 17.47
C ALA A 243 -15.41 -22.33 16.80
N ALA A 244 -16.44 -21.90 17.53
CA ALA A 244 -17.40 -20.92 17.04
C ALA A 244 -16.64 -19.67 16.55
N PRO A 245 -17.05 -19.05 15.43
CA PRO A 245 -16.48 -17.79 15.01
C PRO A 245 -16.48 -16.84 16.19
N GLN A 246 -15.33 -16.24 16.49
CA GLN A 246 -15.29 -15.17 17.47
C GLN A 246 -16.30 -14.12 17.03
N ALA A 247 -17.12 -13.63 17.96
CA ALA A 247 -17.96 -12.48 17.70
C ALA A 247 -17.03 -11.37 17.23
N THR A 248 -17.11 -11.05 15.94
CA THR A 248 -16.45 -9.87 15.40
C THR A 248 -16.92 -8.73 16.29
N ALA A 249 -15.99 -8.08 17.00
CA ALA A 249 -16.24 -6.69 17.30
C ALA A 249 -16.55 -6.10 15.92
N ILE A 250 -17.81 -5.74 15.68
CA ILE A 250 -18.16 -4.89 14.55
C ILE A 250 -17.13 -3.77 14.69
N PRO A 251 -16.21 -3.60 13.73
CA PRO A 251 -15.31 -2.46 13.80
C PRO A 251 -16.20 -1.27 14.11
N ALA A 252 -15.86 -0.48 15.13
CA ALA A 252 -16.51 0.81 15.33
C ALA A 252 -16.71 1.39 13.93
N PRO A 253 -17.95 1.76 13.54
CA PRO A 253 -18.28 2.09 12.16
C PRO A 253 -17.12 2.88 11.63
N THR A 254 -16.52 2.40 10.53
CA THR A 254 -15.46 3.12 9.81
C THR A 254 -15.80 4.59 9.95
N PRO A 255 -14.91 5.45 10.49
CA PRO A 255 -15.23 6.86 10.67
C PRO A 255 -15.96 7.27 9.41
N LEU A 256 -17.21 7.73 9.57
CA LEU A 256 -18.17 7.96 8.48
C LEU A 256 -17.36 8.32 7.25
N PRO A 257 -17.49 7.61 6.10
CA PRO A 257 -16.67 7.91 4.93
C PRO A 257 -16.61 9.41 4.82
N LYS A 258 -15.38 9.99 4.94
CA LYS A 258 -15.20 11.45 4.90
C LYS A 258 -16.15 11.93 3.81
N PRO A 259 -17.02 12.92 4.09
CA PRO A 259 -17.96 13.40 3.08
C PRO A 259 -17.20 13.49 1.77
N VAL A 260 -17.68 12.81 0.74
CA VAL A 260 -16.97 12.78 -0.52
C VAL A 260 -17.07 14.19 -1.08
N THR A 261 -16.08 15.00 -0.76
CA THR A 261 -15.93 16.38 -1.18
C THR A 261 -14.50 16.55 -1.63
N CYS A 262 -14.28 17.56 -2.46
CA CYS A 262 -12.94 18.00 -2.78
C CYS A 262 -12.48 18.96 -1.69
N GLU A 263 -11.29 18.74 -1.15
CA GLU A 263 -10.65 19.58 -0.14
C GLU A 263 -9.28 20.04 -0.65
N PRO A 264 -8.77 21.19 -0.20
CA PRO A 264 -7.43 21.64 -0.56
C PRO A 264 -6.37 20.56 -0.30
N PHE A 265 -5.42 20.40 -1.22
CA PHE A 265 -4.42 19.35 -1.10
C PHE A 265 -3.45 19.67 0.06
N PRO A 266 -3.39 18.83 1.11
CA PRO A 266 -2.73 19.22 2.36
C PRO A 266 -1.22 19.40 2.21
N LEU A 267 -0.58 18.74 1.23
CA LEU A 267 0.86 18.76 1.01
C LEU A 267 1.31 19.70 -0.13
N ASN A 268 0.42 20.57 -0.64
CA ASN A 268 0.84 21.62 -1.56
C ASN A 268 1.63 22.69 -0.82
N VAL A 269 2.69 23.21 -1.43
CA VAL A 269 3.45 24.34 -0.89
C VAL A 269 2.63 25.62 -1.03
N ASN A 270 2.32 26.25 0.09
CA ASN A 270 1.50 27.46 0.15
C ASN A 270 2.38 28.72 0.14
N ALA A 271 1.82 29.85 -0.30
CA ALA A 271 2.55 31.13 -0.32
C ALA A 271 3.08 31.59 1.05
N GLY A 272 2.48 31.12 2.15
CA GLY A 272 2.90 31.41 3.52
C GLY A 272 3.75 30.32 4.18
N ASP A 273 4.23 29.34 3.42
CA ASP A 273 5.15 28.31 3.92
C ASP A 273 6.59 28.82 3.95
N HIS A 274 7.35 28.36 4.94
CA HIS A 274 8.77 28.70 5.05
C HIS A 274 9.57 27.73 4.18
N VAL A 275 10.20 28.27 3.12
CA VAL A 275 10.98 27.51 2.16
C VAL A 275 12.49 27.72 2.40
N LYS A 276 13.27 26.64 2.44
CA LYS A 276 14.75 26.65 2.42
C LYS A 276 15.25 26.08 1.10
N GLY A 277 16.23 26.75 0.50
CA GLY A 277 16.78 26.40 -0.81
C GLY A 277 16.06 27.10 -1.97
N ASN A 278 16.15 26.54 -3.17
CA ASN A 278 15.61 27.11 -4.39
C ASN A 278 14.08 27.04 -4.39
N PRO A 279 13.34 28.18 -4.29
CA PRO A 279 11.88 28.15 -4.23
C PRO A 279 11.22 27.61 -5.51
N GLN A 280 11.96 27.60 -6.62
CA GLN A 280 11.53 27.09 -7.92
C GLN A 280 11.89 25.61 -8.13
N ALA A 281 12.57 24.96 -7.17
CA ALA A 281 12.83 23.53 -7.27
C ALA A 281 11.52 22.74 -7.31
N ALA A 282 11.39 21.85 -8.31
CA ALA A 282 10.20 21.02 -8.46
C ALA A 282 10.14 19.90 -7.42
N THR A 283 11.30 19.44 -6.93
CA THR A 283 11.39 18.46 -5.84
C THR A 283 11.28 19.15 -4.49
N THR A 284 10.27 18.76 -3.73
CA THR A 284 9.90 19.34 -2.43
C THR A 284 10.00 18.30 -1.33
N ILE A 285 10.71 18.62 -0.25
CA ILE A 285 10.61 17.92 1.02
C ILE A 285 9.71 18.77 1.93
N ILE A 286 8.66 18.18 2.51
CA ILE A 286 7.87 18.79 3.59
C ILE A 286 8.21 18.05 4.88
N GLU A 287 8.68 18.79 5.88
CA GLU A 287 8.94 18.30 7.23
C GLU A 287 7.89 18.85 8.19
N TYR A 288 7.15 17.94 8.84
CA TYR A 288 6.36 18.26 10.01
C TYR A 288 7.20 18.04 11.26
N GLY A 289 7.48 19.12 11.98
CA GLY A 289 8.38 19.13 13.12
C GLY A 289 7.76 19.70 14.39
N ASP A 290 8.31 19.27 15.52
CA ASP A 290 8.02 19.78 16.85
C ASP A 290 9.34 20.14 17.51
N PHE A 291 9.51 21.42 17.86
CA PHE A 291 10.76 21.91 18.44
C PHE A 291 11.10 21.26 19.79
N GLN A 292 10.15 20.72 20.56
CA GLN A 292 10.41 20.02 21.83
C GLN A 292 10.63 18.52 21.64
N CYS A 293 10.31 17.96 20.46
CA CYS A 293 10.50 16.55 20.17
C CYS A 293 12.00 16.19 20.11
N PRO A 294 12.49 15.24 20.94
CA PRO A 294 13.89 14.83 20.91
C PRO A 294 14.33 14.23 19.58
N ALA A 295 13.45 13.48 18.90
CA ALA A 295 13.73 12.90 17.59
C ALA A 295 13.90 13.98 16.51
N CYS A 296 13.10 15.06 16.56
CA CYS A 296 13.25 16.20 15.65
C CYS A 296 14.60 16.88 15.85
N ALA A 297 15.00 17.16 17.09
CA ALA A 297 16.32 17.75 17.37
C ALA A 297 17.48 16.85 16.96
N ALA A 298 17.35 15.52 17.14
CA ALA A 298 18.36 14.57 16.69
C ALA A 298 18.49 14.54 15.16
N PHE A 299 17.39 14.75 14.44
CA PHE A 299 17.35 14.76 12.97
C PHE A 299 17.81 16.09 12.37
N HIS A 300 17.57 17.22 13.05
CA HIS A 300 17.84 18.57 12.55
C HIS A 300 19.25 18.76 11.95
N PRO A 301 20.36 18.35 12.59
CA PRO A 301 21.71 18.53 12.02
C PRO A 301 21.90 17.80 10.69
N GLN A 302 21.27 16.63 10.54
CA GLN A 302 21.35 15.82 9.32
C GLN A 302 20.60 16.52 8.18
N MET A 303 19.35 16.94 8.42
CA MET A 303 18.57 17.69 7.43
C MET A 303 19.25 19.02 7.04
N LYS A 304 19.81 19.74 8.02
CA LYS A 304 20.57 20.98 7.78
C LYS A 304 21.78 20.74 6.88
N THR A 305 22.53 19.66 7.10
CA THR A 305 23.67 19.26 6.26
C THR A 305 23.23 18.85 4.86
N LEU A 306 22.16 18.06 4.76
CA LEU A 306 21.59 17.61 3.50
C LEU A 306 21.18 18.80 2.63
N MET A 307 20.41 19.74 3.19
CA MET A 307 19.98 20.94 2.46
C MET A 307 21.14 21.87 2.10
N GLY A 308 22.22 21.91 2.88
CA GLY A 308 23.47 22.56 2.47
C GLY A 308 24.07 21.96 1.19
N THR A 309 23.74 20.71 0.87
CA THR A 309 24.28 19.95 -0.26
C THR A 309 23.32 19.87 -1.45
N VAL A 310 22.00 20.02 -1.30
CA VAL A 310 21.02 19.80 -2.40
C VAL A 310 20.09 20.98 -2.68
N SER A 311 20.27 22.12 -2.00
CA SER A 311 19.34 23.27 -2.02
C SER A 311 19.19 23.97 -3.37
N ASP A 312 20.06 23.73 -4.35
CA ASP A 312 19.94 24.21 -5.72
C ASP A 312 18.85 23.47 -6.51
N THR A 313 18.66 22.17 -6.22
CA THR A 313 17.75 21.26 -6.95
C THR A 313 16.54 20.80 -6.13
N VAL A 314 16.58 20.97 -4.80
CA VAL A 314 15.54 20.54 -3.86
C VAL A 314 15.19 21.69 -2.94
N ARG A 315 13.89 21.84 -2.64
CA ARG A 315 13.41 22.78 -1.61
C ARG A 315 12.88 22.04 -0.39
N LEU A 316 13.16 22.58 0.79
CA LEU A 316 12.59 22.11 2.06
C LEU A 316 11.51 23.09 2.51
N VAL A 317 10.37 22.56 2.93
CA VAL A 317 9.29 23.28 3.61
C VAL A 317 9.20 22.72 5.03
N PHE A 318 9.21 23.61 6.03
CA PHE A 318 8.96 23.23 7.41
C PHE A 318 7.55 23.62 7.83
N ARG A 319 6.87 22.71 8.54
CA ARG A 319 5.54 22.93 9.12
C ARG A 319 5.51 22.50 10.57
N HIS A 320 4.81 23.29 11.39
CA HIS A 320 4.66 22.99 12.82
C HIS A 320 3.66 21.85 13.04
N PHE A 321 4.05 20.85 13.83
CA PHE A 321 3.15 19.81 14.31
C PHE A 321 3.39 19.55 15.82
N PRO A 322 3.14 20.53 16.69
CA PRO A 322 3.31 20.40 18.14
C PRO A 322 2.49 19.22 18.69
N LEU A 323 3.17 18.25 19.29
CA LEU A 323 2.54 17.05 19.82
C LEU A 323 1.90 17.34 21.19
N PRO A 324 0.71 16.78 21.51
CA PRO A 324 -0.01 17.08 22.76
C PRO A 324 0.79 16.83 24.04
N GLN A 325 1.71 15.87 24.03
CA GLN A 325 2.58 15.55 25.18
C GLN A 325 3.72 16.56 25.41
N HIS A 326 3.92 17.51 24.50
CA HIS A 326 5.00 18.49 24.54
C HIS A 326 4.46 19.88 24.91
N ASP A 327 4.48 20.18 26.21
CA ASP A 327 3.92 21.40 26.81
C ASP A 327 4.53 22.72 26.29
N LYS A 328 5.74 22.69 25.75
CA LYS A 328 6.50 23.82 25.18
C LYS A 328 6.54 23.82 23.64
N ALA A 329 5.92 22.85 22.97
CA ALA A 329 5.90 22.79 21.51
C ALA A 329 5.15 23.98 20.87
N ILE A 330 3.98 24.35 21.40
CA ILE A 330 3.22 25.51 20.92
C ILE A 330 3.98 26.83 21.09
N PRO A 331 4.49 27.20 22.28
CA PRO A 331 5.19 28.49 22.44
C PRO A 331 6.46 28.59 21.59
N THR A 332 7.18 27.49 21.35
CA THR A 332 8.37 27.47 20.49
C THR A 332 8.01 27.55 19.00
N ALA A 333 6.95 26.87 18.56
CA ALA A 333 6.39 27.06 17.22
C ALA A 333 5.98 28.52 16.96
N ARG A 334 5.28 29.14 17.92
CA ARG A 334 4.90 30.55 17.84
C ARG A 334 6.11 31.49 17.83
N ALA A 335 7.19 31.15 18.54
CA ALA A 335 8.42 31.93 18.50
C ALA A 335 9.08 31.92 17.11
N ALA A 336 9.11 30.77 16.43
CA ALA A 336 9.61 30.69 15.07
C ALA A 336 8.78 31.57 14.11
N GLU A 337 7.44 31.55 14.22
CA GLU A 337 6.56 32.39 13.40
C GLU A 337 6.64 33.89 13.76
N ALA A 338 6.79 34.25 15.04
CA ALA A 338 7.02 35.63 15.45
C ALA A 338 8.35 36.17 14.89
N ALA A 339 9.40 35.34 14.86
CA ALA A 339 10.66 35.68 14.20
C ALA A 339 10.50 35.77 12.66
N ALA A 340 9.61 34.98 12.07
CA ALA A 340 9.31 35.02 10.64
C ALA A 340 8.74 36.36 10.19
N LEU A 341 7.91 37.00 11.02
CA LEU A 341 7.38 38.35 10.75
C LEU A 341 8.47 39.43 10.68
N GLN A 342 9.69 39.10 11.13
CA GLN A 342 10.88 39.94 11.04
C GLN A 342 11.94 39.33 10.08
N GLY A 343 11.55 38.35 9.25
CA GLY A 343 12.40 37.73 8.24
C GLY A 343 13.44 36.74 8.80
N LYS A 344 13.24 36.22 10.02
CA LYS A 344 14.21 35.40 10.76
C LYS A 344 13.69 34.02 11.17
N PHE A 345 12.80 33.45 10.36
CA PHE A 345 12.23 32.12 10.63
C PHE A 345 13.31 31.06 10.77
N TRP A 346 14.17 30.90 9.76
CA TRP A 346 15.16 29.82 9.71
C TRP A 346 16.23 29.96 10.79
N GLU A 347 16.61 31.20 11.14
CA GLU A 347 17.54 31.45 12.23
C GLU A 347 16.94 31.08 13.60
N MET A 348 15.66 31.41 13.86
CA MET A 348 14.97 30.99 15.08
C MET A 348 14.73 29.48 15.10
N HIS A 349 14.32 28.89 13.98
CA HIS A 349 14.14 27.45 13.80
C HIS A 349 15.41 26.68 14.15
N ASP A 350 16.55 27.05 13.56
CA ASP A 350 17.83 26.39 13.81
C ASP A 350 18.23 26.57 15.29
N LEU A 351 18.08 27.78 15.85
CA LEU A 351 18.44 28.08 17.23
C LEU A 351 17.61 27.28 18.25
N LEU A 352 16.30 27.10 18.00
CA LEU A 352 15.40 26.31 18.85
C LEU A 352 15.84 24.85 18.93
N TYR A 353 16.23 24.23 17.82
CA TYR A 353 16.73 22.84 17.81
C TYR A 353 18.14 22.74 18.40
N GLU A 354 19.06 23.62 18.00
CA GLU A 354 20.45 23.60 18.47
C GLU A 354 20.56 23.77 19.99
N LYS A 355 19.63 24.53 20.58
CA LYS A 355 19.57 24.76 22.03
C LYS A 355 18.48 23.96 22.74
N GLN A 356 17.87 22.95 22.11
CA GLN A 356 16.75 22.19 22.68
C GLN A 356 17.05 21.67 24.10
N SER A 357 18.26 21.17 24.34
CA SER A 357 18.68 20.67 25.65
C SER A 357 18.70 21.75 26.75
N GLU A 358 18.82 23.04 26.41
CA GLU A 358 18.84 24.16 27.36
C GLU A 358 17.44 24.50 27.88
N TRP A 359 16.40 24.28 27.07
CA TRP A 359 15.05 24.79 27.34
C TRP A 359 13.97 23.72 27.44
N SER A 360 14.14 22.54 26.83
CA SER A 360 13.10 21.49 26.79
C SER A 360 12.72 20.95 28.18
N ALA A 361 13.67 20.96 29.13
CA ALA A 361 13.45 20.52 30.50
C ALA A 361 12.96 21.65 31.44
N LYS A 362 12.92 22.91 30.99
CA LYS A 362 12.51 24.04 31.83
C LYS A 362 10.99 24.02 32.10
N PRO A 363 10.53 24.56 33.23
CA PRO A 363 9.11 24.78 33.45
C PRO A 363 8.50 25.65 32.34
N LEU A 364 7.26 25.35 31.94
CA LEU A 364 6.55 26.12 30.91
C LEU A 364 6.54 27.62 31.19
N ALA A 365 6.42 28.03 32.46
CA ALA A 365 6.41 29.43 32.87
C ALA A 365 7.72 30.19 32.52
N GLU A 366 8.84 29.49 32.35
CA GLU A 366 10.14 30.09 32.01
C GLU A 366 10.41 30.16 30.50
N ILE A 367 9.59 29.51 29.67
CA ILE A 367 9.90 29.36 28.25
C ILE A 367 9.91 30.72 27.54
N THR A 368 8.95 31.59 27.85
CA THR A 368 8.84 32.91 27.22
C THR A 368 10.07 33.77 27.49
N ALA A 369 10.61 33.73 28.71
CA ALA A 369 11.84 34.44 29.03
C ALA A 369 13.03 33.91 28.22
N THR A 370 13.11 32.58 28.05
CA THR A 370 14.16 31.95 27.22
C THR A 370 14.04 32.41 25.77
N LEU A 371 12.83 32.37 25.20
CA LEU A 371 12.56 32.79 23.81
C LEU A 371 12.91 34.27 23.55
N LYS A 372 12.72 35.15 24.53
CA LYS A 372 13.17 36.55 24.45
C LYS A 372 14.68 36.68 24.30
N THR A 373 15.46 35.89 25.06
CA THR A 373 16.93 35.92 24.93
C THR A 373 17.39 35.43 23.56
N TYR A 374 16.65 34.51 22.94
CA TYR A 374 16.89 34.07 21.57
C TYR A 374 16.54 35.16 20.55
N ALA A 375 15.43 35.87 20.74
CA ALA A 375 15.08 37.03 19.91
C ALA A 375 16.15 38.14 19.98
N GLU A 376 16.68 38.43 21.17
CA GLU A 376 17.80 39.36 21.38
C GLU A 376 19.07 38.90 20.64
N ALA A 377 19.43 37.62 20.78
CA ALA A 377 20.60 37.05 20.10
C ALA A 377 20.49 37.12 18.57
N LEU A 378 19.26 36.99 18.04
CA LEU A 378 18.94 37.14 16.63
C LEU A 378 18.75 38.60 16.17
N LYS A 379 18.90 39.57 17.09
CA LYS A 379 18.76 41.01 16.84
C LYS A 379 17.36 41.41 16.32
N LEU A 380 16.32 40.75 16.83
CA LEU A 380 14.93 41.09 16.55
C LEU A 380 14.50 42.34 17.34
N ASP A 381 13.48 43.04 16.88
CA ASP A 381 12.68 43.92 17.73
C ASP A 381 11.95 43.04 18.76
N VAL A 382 12.48 43.01 19.97
CA VAL A 382 11.97 42.18 21.07
C VAL A 382 10.55 42.61 21.47
N ALA A 383 10.23 43.90 21.41
CA ALA A 383 8.90 44.38 21.76
C ALA A 383 7.87 43.95 20.70
N GLN A 384 8.24 43.96 19.42
CA GLN A 384 7.42 43.37 18.36
C GLN A 384 7.30 41.86 18.53
N PHE A 385 8.41 41.16 18.72
CA PHE A 385 8.44 39.71 18.89
C PHE A 385 7.50 39.23 20.01
N GLU A 386 7.50 39.93 21.15
CA GLU A 386 6.61 39.61 22.27
C GLU A 386 5.12 39.80 21.94
N ARG A 387 4.77 40.87 21.20
CA ARG A 387 3.39 41.08 20.74
C ARG A 387 2.97 39.98 19.77
N ASP A 388 3.84 39.64 18.84
CA ASP A 388 3.58 38.66 17.80
C ASP A 388 3.46 37.25 18.37
N LEU A 389 4.30 36.89 19.35
CA LEU A 389 4.25 35.61 20.08
C LEU A 389 2.88 35.35 20.73
N ALA A 390 2.21 36.41 21.19
CA ALA A 390 0.89 36.37 21.80
C ALA A 390 -0.27 36.56 20.79
N SER A 391 0.03 36.83 19.52
CA SER A 391 -0.98 37.23 18.53
C SER A 391 -1.81 36.05 18.00
N ASP A 392 -3.08 36.34 17.69
CA ASP A 392 -3.97 35.39 17.02
C ASP A 392 -3.48 35.05 15.60
N ALA A 393 -2.80 35.98 14.93
CA ALA A 393 -2.24 35.75 13.60
C ALA A 393 -1.16 34.65 13.61
N VAL A 394 -0.23 34.71 14.58
CA VAL A 394 0.79 33.67 14.78
C VAL A 394 0.16 32.36 15.25
N ALA A 395 -0.84 32.42 16.14
CA ALA A 395 -1.57 31.23 16.58
C ALA A 395 -2.28 30.51 15.41
N ALA A 396 -2.99 31.27 14.56
CA ALA A 396 -3.67 30.75 13.38
C ALA A 396 -2.68 30.19 12.35
N ARG A 397 -1.51 30.82 12.20
CA ARG A 397 -0.44 30.33 11.34
C ARG A 397 0.07 28.97 11.78
N VAL A 398 0.32 28.75 13.08
CA VAL A 398 0.71 27.44 13.63
C VAL A 398 -0.43 26.43 13.48
N GLN A 399 -1.68 26.82 13.78
CA GLN A 399 -2.84 25.94 13.66
C GLN A 399 -3.04 25.46 12.22
N ARG A 400 -2.81 26.31 11.22
CA ARG A 400 -2.87 25.93 9.80
C ARG A 400 -1.92 24.77 9.47
N ASP A 401 -0.72 24.77 10.02
CA ASP A 401 0.23 23.66 9.80
C ASP A 401 -0.26 22.38 10.48
N VAL A 402 -0.75 22.49 11.72
CA VAL A 402 -1.35 21.35 12.45
C VAL A 402 -2.52 20.75 11.67
N ASP A 403 -3.42 21.59 11.15
CA ASP A 403 -4.56 21.14 10.35
C ASP A 403 -4.10 20.43 9.07
N SER A 404 -3.06 20.96 8.41
CA SER A 404 -2.47 20.32 7.22
C SER A 404 -1.80 18.97 7.54
N GLY A 405 -1.14 18.86 8.70
CA GLY A 405 -0.54 17.61 9.17
C GLY A 405 -1.61 16.57 9.51
N ASN A 406 -2.68 16.96 10.21
CA ASN A 406 -3.82 16.11 10.51
C ASN A 406 -4.49 15.60 9.23
N ALA A 407 -4.68 16.49 8.24
CA ALA A 407 -5.23 16.12 6.94
C ALA A 407 -4.30 15.17 6.15
N ALA A 408 -2.99 15.26 6.36
CA ALA A 408 -1.99 14.34 5.83
C ALA A 408 -1.77 13.09 6.69
N ASN A 409 -2.59 12.85 7.73
CA ASN A 409 -2.49 11.74 8.69
C ASN A 409 -1.15 11.68 9.45
N VAL A 410 -0.49 12.82 9.66
CA VAL A 410 0.69 12.92 10.52
C VAL A 410 0.29 12.55 11.94
N SER A 411 1.00 11.59 12.53
CA SER A 411 0.75 11.08 13.88
C SER A 411 1.99 11.10 14.79
N SER A 412 3.15 11.50 14.24
CA SER A 412 4.40 11.60 14.96
C SER A 412 5.29 12.68 14.35
N THR A 413 6.35 13.09 15.04
CA THR A 413 7.35 14.01 14.51
C THR A 413 8.78 13.48 14.76
N PRO A 414 9.72 13.66 13.81
CA PRO A 414 9.50 14.30 12.51
C PRO A 414 8.79 13.35 11.53
N SER A 415 7.87 13.90 10.73
CA SER A 415 7.26 13.20 9.58
C SER A 415 7.66 13.92 8.30
N LEU A 416 8.17 13.17 7.32
CA LEU A 416 8.78 13.71 6.11
C LEU A 416 8.00 13.25 4.88
N PHE A 417 7.76 14.18 3.97
CA PHE A 417 7.13 13.90 2.68
C PHE A 417 8.03 14.37 1.55
N LEU A 418 8.38 13.49 0.63
CA LEU A 418 9.05 13.83 -0.63
C LEU A 418 8.00 13.87 -1.74
N ASP A 419 7.74 15.06 -2.28
CA ASP A 419 6.75 15.32 -3.32
C ASP A 419 5.37 14.69 -3.00
N GLY A 420 4.93 14.85 -1.76
CA GLY A 420 3.65 14.36 -1.25
C GLY A 420 3.65 12.90 -0.78
N SER A 421 4.71 12.14 -1.04
CA SER A 421 4.85 10.76 -0.56
C SER A 421 5.55 10.75 0.79
N GLU A 422 4.97 10.10 1.80
CA GLU A 422 5.64 9.95 3.09
C GLU A 422 6.90 9.08 2.93
N ILE A 423 8.02 9.58 3.46
CA ILE A 423 9.32 8.90 3.42
C ILE A 423 9.81 8.70 4.86
N PRO A 424 10.22 7.48 5.25
CA PRO A 424 10.77 7.23 6.57
C PRO A 424 11.98 8.11 6.84
N VAL A 425 12.09 8.66 8.05
CA VAL A 425 13.22 9.50 8.49
C VAL A 425 14.56 8.85 8.15
N GLN A 426 14.67 7.53 8.37
CA GLN A 426 15.89 6.74 8.15
C GLN A 426 16.39 6.75 6.70
N ALA A 427 15.50 6.97 5.74
CA ALA A 427 15.88 7.10 4.34
C ALA A 427 16.71 8.37 4.09
N PHE A 428 16.48 9.43 4.86
CA PHE A 428 17.26 10.68 4.78
C PHE A 428 18.58 10.63 5.55
N GLN A 429 18.81 9.56 6.32
CA GLN A 429 20.02 9.39 7.15
C GLN A 429 21.10 8.56 6.43
N GLN A 430 20.82 8.08 5.22
CA GLN A 430 21.76 7.28 4.44
C GLN A 430 22.90 8.16 3.88
N PRO A 431 24.15 7.66 3.79
CA PRO A 431 25.29 8.45 3.32
C PRO A 431 25.14 9.00 1.89
N ASP A 432 24.41 8.30 1.03
CA ASP A 432 24.20 8.63 -0.39
C ASP A 432 22.91 9.41 -0.65
N THR A 433 22.15 9.77 0.39
CA THR A 433 20.87 10.50 0.28
C THR A 433 20.97 11.74 -0.61
N ALA A 434 22.05 12.53 -0.49
CA ALA A 434 22.23 13.73 -1.28
C ALA A 434 22.34 13.44 -2.78
N GLU A 435 23.11 12.41 -3.16
CA GLU A 435 23.23 11.96 -4.54
C GLU A 435 21.90 11.38 -5.05
N GLN A 436 21.23 10.56 -4.24
CA GLN A 436 19.94 9.99 -4.58
C GLN A 436 18.88 11.08 -4.83
N LEU A 437 18.82 12.11 -3.98
CA LEU A 437 17.91 13.25 -4.14
C LEU A 437 18.24 14.08 -5.37
N ARG A 438 19.52 14.32 -5.67
CA ARG A 438 19.92 15.01 -6.91
C ARG A 438 19.53 14.21 -8.14
N ASN A 439 19.83 12.91 -8.15
CA ASN A 439 19.43 12.03 -9.25
C ASN A 439 17.91 11.95 -9.39
N TYR A 440 17.17 11.95 -8.28
CA TYR A 440 15.71 12.02 -8.27
C TYR A 440 15.21 13.34 -8.85
N ALA A 441 15.74 14.48 -8.39
CA ALA A 441 15.39 15.82 -8.87
C ALA A 441 15.74 16.00 -10.36
N ASP A 442 16.89 15.48 -10.81
CA ASP A 442 17.31 15.49 -12.21
C ASP A 442 16.39 14.64 -13.09
N ARG A 443 16.02 13.43 -12.63
CA ARG A 443 15.03 12.60 -13.33
C ARG A 443 13.69 13.32 -13.38
N ARG A 444 13.23 13.90 -12.28
CA ARG A 444 12.01 14.72 -12.22
C ARG A 444 12.08 15.84 -13.25
N THR A 445 13.19 16.57 -13.30
CA THR A 445 13.40 17.70 -14.21
C THR A 445 13.47 17.26 -15.67
N LYS A 446 14.11 16.12 -15.97
CA LYS A 446 14.16 15.55 -17.32
C LYS A 446 12.80 14.99 -17.76
N SER A 447 12.07 14.32 -16.87
CA SER A 447 10.68 13.93 -17.09
C SER A 447 9.78 15.16 -17.22
N ALA A 448 10.12 16.28 -16.56
CA ALA A 448 9.48 17.58 -16.73
C ALA A 448 9.84 18.27 -18.04
N ALA A 449 10.90 17.84 -18.74
CA ALA A 449 11.40 18.52 -19.94
C ALA A 449 10.45 18.28 -21.12
N GLY A 450 9.41 19.10 -21.19
CA GLY A 450 8.27 18.97 -22.10
C GLY A 450 6.91 19.02 -21.40
N LEU A 451 6.89 19.00 -20.07
CA LEU A 451 5.70 19.18 -19.25
C LEU A 451 5.40 20.65 -19.03
N SER A 452 4.13 20.93 -18.78
CA SER A 452 3.65 22.29 -18.52
C SER A 452 4.34 22.85 -17.26
N THR A 453 4.96 24.02 -17.37
CA THR A 453 5.45 24.78 -16.21
C THR A 453 4.33 25.53 -15.50
N LYS A 454 3.06 25.36 -15.93
CA LYS A 454 1.92 25.99 -15.27
C LYS A 454 1.77 25.39 -13.87
N THR A 455 1.85 26.25 -12.87
CA THR A 455 1.42 25.91 -11.52
C THR A 455 -0.08 26.07 -11.45
N PHE A 456 -0.77 25.05 -10.94
CA PHE A 456 -2.20 25.08 -10.70
C PHE A 456 -2.43 25.03 -9.18
N ASP A 457 -3.25 25.95 -8.70
CA ASP A 457 -3.72 25.99 -7.31
C ASP A 457 -5.19 26.40 -7.33
N PHE A 458 -6.02 25.49 -7.84
CA PHE A 458 -7.45 25.73 -7.90
C PHE A 458 -8.06 25.55 -6.51
N ALA A 459 -8.98 26.45 -6.16
CA ALA A 459 -9.96 26.15 -5.13
C ALA A 459 -10.75 24.89 -5.51
N LYS A 460 -11.34 24.22 -4.51
CA LYS A 460 -12.20 23.07 -4.78
C LYS A 460 -13.31 23.43 -5.79
N PRO A 461 -13.61 22.54 -6.75
CA PRO A 461 -14.55 22.85 -7.81
C PRO A 461 -16.00 22.90 -7.28
N GLU A 462 -16.77 23.88 -7.75
CA GLU A 462 -18.23 23.85 -7.62
C GLU A 462 -18.85 22.77 -8.51
N GLN A 463 -20.13 22.46 -8.29
CA GLN A 463 -20.86 21.49 -9.13
C GLN A 463 -21.07 22.06 -10.53
N VAL A 464 -20.36 21.53 -11.52
CA VAL A 464 -20.46 21.85 -12.95
C VAL A 464 -21.14 20.74 -13.77
N THR A 465 -21.30 19.55 -13.20
CA THR A 465 -21.96 18.42 -13.85
C THR A 465 -23.41 18.24 -13.40
N ASN A 466 -24.25 17.84 -14.35
CA ASN A 466 -25.56 17.25 -14.13
C ASN A 466 -25.40 15.76 -13.79
N LYS A 467 -25.88 15.36 -12.61
CA LYS A 467 -25.79 13.99 -12.11
C LYS A 467 -26.51 12.95 -12.97
N ASP A 468 -27.50 13.39 -13.76
CA ASP A 468 -28.34 12.51 -14.58
C ASP A 468 -27.83 12.42 -16.04
N ALA A 469 -26.82 13.22 -16.40
CA ALA A 469 -26.22 13.23 -17.73
C ALA A 469 -25.00 12.29 -17.81
N LYS A 470 -24.61 11.93 -19.04
CA LYS A 470 -23.29 11.33 -19.32
C LYS A 470 -22.39 12.38 -19.96
N TYR A 471 -21.09 12.20 -19.86
CA TYR A 471 -20.11 13.12 -20.45
C TYR A 471 -19.17 12.36 -21.37
N VAL A 472 -18.98 12.84 -22.60
CA VAL A 472 -18.01 12.27 -23.53
C VAL A 472 -16.70 13.02 -23.39
N MET A 473 -15.71 12.34 -22.83
CA MET A 473 -14.33 12.83 -22.73
C MET A 473 -13.52 12.33 -23.92
N THR A 474 -12.88 13.25 -24.65
CA THR A 474 -11.92 12.92 -25.72
C THR A 474 -10.53 13.34 -25.29
N VAL A 475 -9.63 12.38 -25.14
CA VAL A 475 -8.22 12.58 -24.82
C VAL A 475 -7.43 12.43 -26.11
N LYS A 476 -6.94 13.54 -26.65
CA LYS A 476 -6.05 13.53 -27.82
C LYS A 476 -4.63 13.29 -27.36
N THR A 477 -3.96 12.29 -27.94
CA THR A 477 -2.56 11.99 -27.67
C THR A 477 -1.74 12.11 -28.94
N ASN A 478 -0.41 12.11 -28.81
CA ASN A 478 0.48 12.03 -29.96
C ASN A 478 0.45 10.66 -30.69
N ARG A 479 -0.32 9.68 -30.20
CA ARG A 479 -0.52 8.35 -30.81
C ARG A 479 -1.92 8.15 -31.41
N GLY A 480 -2.87 9.03 -31.09
CA GLY A 480 -4.27 8.90 -31.48
C GLY A 480 -5.22 9.38 -30.39
N ASP A 481 -6.51 9.27 -30.66
CA ASP A 481 -7.57 9.74 -29.76
C ASP A 481 -8.12 8.59 -28.92
N ILE A 482 -8.35 8.86 -27.63
CA ILE A 482 -9.06 7.96 -26.71
C ILE A 482 -10.38 8.64 -26.36
N VAL A 483 -11.49 7.94 -26.53
CA VAL A 483 -12.82 8.45 -26.20
C VAL A 483 -13.39 7.64 -25.06
N ALA A 484 -13.83 8.32 -24.01
CA ALA A 484 -14.46 7.72 -22.84
C ALA A 484 -15.80 8.39 -22.52
N GLU A 485 -16.74 7.60 -22.02
CA GLU A 485 -17.96 8.09 -21.41
C GLU A 485 -17.75 8.14 -19.89
N LEU A 486 -17.87 9.33 -19.30
CA LEU A 486 -17.87 9.56 -17.87
C LEU A 486 -19.30 9.52 -17.33
N ASP A 487 -19.43 8.95 -16.14
CA ASP A 487 -20.71 8.61 -15.54
C ASP A 487 -20.80 9.14 -14.10
N PRO A 488 -21.45 10.29 -13.88
CA PRO A 488 -21.67 10.85 -12.55
C PRO A 488 -22.40 9.91 -11.58
N SER A 489 -23.08 8.85 -12.04
CA SER A 489 -23.72 7.88 -11.14
C SER A 489 -22.72 6.89 -10.50
N LEU A 490 -21.52 6.74 -11.07
CA LEU A 490 -20.45 5.92 -10.51
C LEU A 490 -19.66 6.69 -9.43
N ALA A 491 -19.40 7.97 -9.68
CA ALA A 491 -18.54 8.80 -8.85
C ALA A 491 -18.86 10.29 -9.07
N PRO A 492 -19.97 10.81 -8.51
CA PRO A 492 -20.46 12.16 -8.81
C PRO A 492 -19.44 13.27 -8.52
N VAL A 493 -18.67 13.15 -7.44
CA VAL A 493 -17.71 14.18 -7.02
C VAL A 493 -16.47 14.14 -7.90
N ASN A 494 -15.95 12.95 -8.19
CA ASN A 494 -14.75 12.74 -8.99
C ASN A 494 -15.00 12.99 -10.48
N VAL A 495 -16.19 12.67 -10.99
CA VAL A 495 -16.61 13.07 -12.35
C VAL A 495 -16.73 14.58 -12.45
N ASN A 496 -17.35 15.24 -11.46
CA ASN A 496 -17.42 16.70 -11.42
C ASN A 496 -16.03 17.36 -11.43
N ALA A 497 -15.13 16.89 -10.57
CA ALA A 497 -13.76 17.37 -10.52
C ALA A 497 -13.01 17.15 -11.84
N THR A 498 -13.17 15.98 -12.46
CA THR A 498 -12.57 15.66 -13.76
C THR A 498 -13.06 16.62 -14.83
N VAL A 499 -14.37 16.84 -14.95
CA VAL A 499 -14.97 17.76 -15.93
C VAL A 499 -14.45 19.18 -15.72
N PHE A 500 -14.40 19.65 -14.48
CA PHE A 500 -13.82 20.95 -14.15
C PHE A 500 -12.36 21.06 -14.62
N LEU A 501 -11.50 20.08 -14.28
CA LEU A 501 -10.09 20.10 -14.65
C LEU A 501 -9.87 20.05 -16.17
N VAL A 502 -10.70 19.29 -16.90
CA VAL A 502 -10.70 19.28 -18.37
C VAL A 502 -11.03 20.69 -18.91
N GLN A 503 -12.06 21.35 -18.38
CA GLN A 503 -12.44 22.70 -18.80
C GLN A 503 -11.36 23.76 -18.50
N GLN A 504 -10.54 23.55 -17.46
CA GLN A 504 -9.41 24.43 -17.15
C GLN A 504 -8.14 24.11 -17.98
N GLY A 505 -8.19 23.11 -18.87
CA GLY A 505 -7.02 22.67 -19.64
C GLY A 505 -5.92 22.09 -18.76
N TYR A 506 -6.28 21.50 -17.61
CA TYR A 506 -5.30 20.95 -16.65
C TYR A 506 -4.49 19.83 -17.29
N PHE A 507 -5.12 18.93 -18.03
CA PHE A 507 -4.47 17.73 -18.55
C PHE A 507 -3.57 17.96 -19.77
N ASP A 508 -3.56 19.18 -20.34
CA ASP A 508 -2.85 19.49 -21.58
C ASP A 508 -1.33 19.40 -21.37
N GLY A 509 -0.67 18.61 -22.21
CA GLY A 509 0.77 18.34 -22.13
C GLY A 509 1.16 17.29 -21.08
N ALA A 510 0.21 16.67 -20.38
CA ALA A 510 0.51 15.65 -19.38
C ALA A 510 1.10 14.38 -20.01
N PRO A 511 2.11 13.75 -19.40
CA PRO A 511 2.75 12.57 -19.95
C PRO A 511 1.99 11.30 -19.58
N VAL A 512 2.28 10.23 -20.31
CA VAL A 512 2.11 8.86 -19.83
C VAL A 512 3.18 8.61 -18.77
N VAL A 513 2.72 8.41 -17.53
CA VAL A 513 3.57 8.20 -16.36
C VAL A 513 4.02 6.75 -16.27
N LEU A 514 3.10 5.83 -16.52
CA LEU A 514 3.33 4.40 -16.47
C LEU A 514 2.50 3.70 -17.55
N ASN A 515 3.07 2.65 -18.13
CA ASN A 515 2.31 1.65 -18.86
C ASN A 515 2.75 0.28 -18.34
N ASP A 516 1.89 -0.36 -17.56
CA ASP A 516 2.16 -1.67 -16.97
C ASP A 516 1.39 -2.75 -17.75
N GLN A 517 2.14 -3.55 -18.51
CA GLN A 517 1.59 -4.63 -19.35
C GLN A 517 1.19 -5.87 -18.55
N GLN A 518 1.67 -6.03 -17.32
CA GLN A 518 1.28 -7.14 -16.44
C GLN A 518 -0.08 -6.87 -15.80
N ILE A 519 -0.26 -5.65 -15.31
CA ILE A 519 -1.52 -5.17 -14.77
C ILE A 519 -2.53 -4.95 -15.90
N GLY A 520 -2.05 -4.45 -17.04
CA GLY A 520 -2.83 -4.07 -18.20
C GLY A 520 -3.56 -2.74 -18.03
N ALA A 521 -2.84 -1.76 -17.47
CA ALA A 521 -3.31 -0.40 -17.28
C ALA A 521 -2.21 0.62 -17.57
N ILE A 522 -2.61 1.83 -17.95
CA ILE A 522 -1.73 3.00 -18.02
C ILE A 522 -2.12 4.04 -16.98
N LEU A 523 -1.13 4.80 -16.52
CA LEU A 523 -1.29 5.97 -15.66
C LEU A 523 -0.87 7.21 -16.42
N MET A 524 -1.72 8.24 -16.46
CA MET A 524 -1.43 9.51 -17.14
C MET A 524 -2.22 10.68 -16.55
N GLY A 525 -1.98 11.91 -16.99
CA GLY A 525 -2.87 13.04 -16.71
C GLY A 525 -2.40 14.07 -15.68
N ASN A 526 -1.29 13.85 -14.96
CA ASN A 526 -0.70 14.97 -14.20
C ASN A 526 0.24 15.78 -15.13
N PRO A 527 -0.08 17.03 -15.48
CA PRO A 527 0.75 17.88 -16.33
C PRO A 527 1.99 18.42 -15.62
N THR A 528 2.08 18.30 -14.30
CA THR A 528 3.12 18.97 -13.51
C THR A 528 4.02 18.00 -12.77
N VAL A 529 5.22 18.50 -12.52
CA VAL A 529 6.22 17.87 -11.66
C VAL A 529 6.13 18.41 -10.24
N ALA A 530 5.22 19.32 -9.91
CA ALA A 530 5.25 20.04 -8.63
C ALA A 530 3.88 20.23 -7.97
N GLY A 531 2.87 19.43 -8.32
CA GLY A 531 1.62 19.50 -7.57
C GLY A 531 0.44 18.73 -8.14
N ASN A 532 -0.55 18.62 -7.26
CA ASN A 532 -1.93 18.28 -7.56
C ASN A 532 -2.67 19.57 -7.96
N PRO A 533 -3.92 19.50 -8.47
CA PRO A 533 -4.64 20.67 -9.00
C PRO A 533 -4.99 21.77 -7.97
N GLY A 534 -4.49 21.72 -6.74
CA GLY A 534 -4.89 22.59 -5.62
C GLY A 534 -5.82 21.89 -4.63
N PHE A 535 -6.48 20.81 -5.06
CA PHE A 535 -7.40 20.03 -4.25
C PHE A 535 -7.23 18.52 -4.49
N ALA A 536 -7.77 17.70 -3.59
CA ALA A 536 -8.01 16.29 -3.80
C ALA A 536 -9.43 15.93 -3.33
N CYS A 537 -10.05 14.96 -3.98
CA CYS A 537 -11.42 14.58 -3.69
C CYS A 537 -11.47 13.25 -2.95
N GLY A 538 -12.44 13.06 -2.05
CA GLY A 538 -12.68 11.74 -1.45
C GLY A 538 -12.86 10.65 -2.50
N VAL A 539 -12.45 9.42 -2.20
CA VAL A 539 -12.60 8.28 -3.13
C VAL A 539 -14.05 7.76 -3.14
N GLU A 540 -14.60 7.56 -4.33
CA GLU A 540 -15.93 6.98 -4.59
C GLU A 540 -15.79 5.56 -5.10
N LEU A 541 -15.76 4.60 -4.18
CA LEU A 541 -15.50 3.20 -4.51
C LEU A 541 -16.72 2.54 -5.17
N THR A 542 -16.50 1.94 -6.34
CA THR A 542 -17.46 1.06 -7.02
C THR A 542 -16.85 -0.33 -7.23
N PRO A 543 -17.02 -1.26 -6.27
CA PRO A 543 -16.51 -2.63 -6.39
C PRO A 543 -17.08 -3.37 -7.61
N GLY A 544 -16.28 -4.27 -8.19
CA GLY A 544 -16.59 -5.06 -9.38
C GLY A 544 -16.42 -4.32 -10.71
N ALA A 545 -16.16 -3.01 -10.69
CA ALA A 545 -16.11 -2.18 -11.89
C ALA A 545 -14.84 -2.41 -12.72
N MET A 546 -13.73 -2.86 -12.11
CA MET A 546 -12.44 -3.11 -12.79
C MET A 546 -12.33 -4.51 -13.42
N SER A 547 -13.43 -5.28 -13.47
CA SER A 547 -13.47 -6.66 -14.00
C SER A 547 -13.43 -6.77 -15.53
N LYS A 548 -13.29 -5.65 -16.25
CA LYS A 548 -13.29 -5.58 -17.71
C LYS A 548 -12.27 -4.55 -18.22
N PRO A 549 -11.80 -4.67 -19.48
CA PRO A 549 -10.97 -3.64 -20.09
C PRO A 549 -11.76 -2.35 -20.34
N GLY A 550 -11.04 -1.26 -20.56
CA GLY A 550 -11.60 0.03 -20.95
C GLY A 550 -12.21 0.79 -19.78
N VAL A 551 -11.80 0.52 -18.54
CA VAL A 551 -12.27 1.27 -17.37
C VAL A 551 -11.45 2.54 -17.22
N VAL A 552 -12.13 3.64 -16.90
CA VAL A 552 -11.50 4.91 -16.54
C VAL A 552 -11.69 5.14 -15.05
N ALA A 553 -10.59 5.25 -14.32
CA ALA A 553 -10.58 5.56 -12.91
C ALA A 553 -9.58 6.67 -12.58
N LEU A 554 -9.68 7.22 -11.37
CA LEU A 554 -8.73 8.20 -10.87
C LEU A 554 -7.75 7.55 -9.90
N PHE A 555 -6.46 7.69 -10.19
CA PHE A 555 -5.38 7.28 -9.28
C PHE A 555 -5.38 8.16 -8.04
N GLY A 556 -4.92 7.65 -6.89
CA GLY A 556 -4.90 8.38 -5.63
C GLY A 556 -4.43 7.55 -4.44
N SER A 557 -4.60 8.09 -3.23
CA SER A 557 -4.40 7.35 -1.97
C SER A 557 -5.63 6.48 -1.66
N SER A 558 -5.62 5.80 -0.51
CA SER A 558 -6.76 5.03 -0.02
C SER A 558 -8.00 5.89 0.30
N ASP A 559 -7.84 7.19 0.53
CA ASP A 559 -8.91 8.10 0.94
C ASP A 559 -9.09 9.31 0.01
N THR A 560 -8.14 9.58 -0.88
CA THR A 560 -8.23 10.69 -1.83
C THR A 560 -7.92 10.25 -3.26
N SER A 561 -8.68 10.77 -4.23
CA SER A 561 -8.44 10.65 -5.66
C SER A 561 -7.69 11.90 -6.14
N SER A 562 -6.76 11.69 -7.06
CA SER A 562 -5.93 12.72 -7.68
C SER A 562 -6.37 13.02 -9.12
N ALA A 563 -5.71 13.99 -9.74
CA ALA A 563 -5.92 14.35 -11.13
C ALA A 563 -5.07 13.50 -12.09
N GLN A 564 -5.04 12.19 -11.89
CA GLN A 564 -4.39 11.23 -12.77
C GLN A 564 -5.37 10.14 -13.17
N PHE A 565 -5.42 9.83 -14.46
CA PHE A 565 -6.24 8.77 -15.02
C PHE A 565 -5.52 7.43 -14.97
N ILE A 566 -6.25 6.42 -14.51
CA ILE A 566 -5.98 5.01 -14.81
C ILE A 566 -6.88 4.65 -15.98
N PHE A 567 -6.29 4.26 -17.11
CA PHE A 567 -7.01 3.66 -18.23
C PHE A 567 -6.64 2.19 -18.33
N THR A 568 -7.62 1.30 -18.16
CA THR A 568 -7.39 -0.14 -18.26
C THR A 568 -7.54 -0.62 -19.71
N TYR A 569 -6.72 -1.58 -20.13
CA TYR A 569 -6.84 -2.27 -21.42
C TYR A 569 -6.91 -3.79 -21.29
N SER A 570 -6.89 -4.31 -20.06
CA SER A 570 -7.36 -5.66 -19.68
C SER A 570 -8.20 -5.58 -18.40
N PRO A 571 -8.92 -6.64 -18.00
CA PRO A 571 -9.44 -6.77 -16.65
C PRO A 571 -8.33 -6.58 -15.60
N THR A 572 -8.53 -5.71 -14.62
CA THR A 572 -7.51 -5.32 -13.62
C THR A 572 -8.08 -5.45 -12.20
N LEU A 573 -8.43 -6.68 -11.81
CA LEU A 573 -9.10 -6.97 -10.53
C LEU A 573 -8.29 -6.51 -9.31
N GLU A 574 -6.97 -6.45 -9.42
CA GLU A 574 -6.07 -5.91 -8.40
C GLU A 574 -6.24 -4.42 -8.10
N LEU A 575 -6.88 -3.67 -9.00
CA LEU A 575 -7.22 -2.26 -8.84
C LEU A 575 -8.68 -2.07 -8.35
N ASP A 576 -9.46 -3.15 -8.28
CA ASP A 576 -10.87 -3.10 -7.96
C ASP A 576 -11.12 -2.66 -6.51
N GLY A 577 -12.10 -1.77 -6.31
CA GLY A 577 -12.41 -1.23 -4.98
C GLY A 577 -11.29 -0.39 -4.35
N ARG A 578 -10.31 0.08 -5.15
CA ARG A 578 -9.21 0.96 -4.67
C ARG A 578 -9.30 2.40 -5.18
N PHE A 579 -9.96 2.62 -6.31
CA PHE A 579 -9.97 3.89 -7.01
C PHE A 579 -11.38 4.28 -7.43
N SER A 580 -11.61 5.59 -7.56
CA SER A 580 -12.88 6.12 -8.08
C SER A 580 -13.00 5.77 -9.54
N VAL A 581 -13.94 4.89 -9.89
CA VAL A 581 -14.26 4.60 -11.28
C VAL A 581 -15.19 5.69 -11.79
N ILE A 582 -14.73 6.44 -12.78
CA ILE A 582 -15.44 7.63 -13.29
C ILE A 582 -16.08 7.39 -14.66
N GLY A 583 -15.75 6.29 -15.34
CA GLY A 583 -16.27 6.05 -16.69
C GLY A 583 -15.66 4.85 -17.40
N GLN A 584 -15.92 4.77 -18.71
CA GLN A 584 -15.42 3.72 -19.59
C GLN A 584 -15.01 4.25 -20.96
N ILE A 585 -13.93 3.70 -21.50
CA ILE A 585 -13.45 3.90 -22.86
C ILE A 585 -14.45 3.28 -23.84
N THR A 586 -14.94 4.11 -24.76
CA THR A 586 -15.86 3.71 -25.83
C THR A 586 -15.14 3.58 -27.18
N SER A 587 -13.98 4.22 -27.35
CA SER A 587 -13.10 4.09 -28.53
C SER A 587 -11.63 4.39 -28.20
N GLY A 588 -10.70 3.83 -28.97
CA GLY A 588 -9.25 4.08 -28.81
C GLY A 588 -8.56 3.19 -27.77
N LEU A 589 -9.12 2.02 -27.45
CA LEU A 589 -8.49 1.08 -26.50
C LEU A 589 -7.13 0.55 -27.00
N ASP A 590 -6.98 0.41 -28.32
CA ASP A 590 -5.72 0.09 -28.99
C ASP A 590 -4.70 1.24 -28.85
N VAL A 591 -5.15 2.50 -28.91
CA VAL A 591 -4.33 3.68 -28.63
C VAL A 591 -3.81 3.61 -27.20
N VAL A 592 -4.69 3.38 -26.21
CA VAL A 592 -4.32 3.22 -24.78
C VAL A 592 -3.19 2.20 -24.63
N LYS A 593 -3.33 1.02 -25.25
CA LYS A 593 -2.33 -0.05 -25.17
C LYS A 593 -0.97 0.33 -25.81
N SER A 594 -0.99 1.19 -26.82
CA SER A 594 0.19 1.60 -27.60
C SER A 594 1.01 2.74 -26.98
N LEU A 595 0.45 3.44 -25.99
CA LEU A 595 1.09 4.58 -25.34
C LEU A 595 2.33 4.16 -24.54
N THR A 596 3.37 4.99 -24.55
CA THR A 596 4.67 4.69 -23.94
C THR A 596 5.04 5.69 -22.86
N ALA A 597 5.46 5.20 -21.69
CA ALA A 597 6.06 6.01 -20.64
C ALA A 597 7.54 6.32 -20.96
N ALA A 598 8.10 7.35 -20.33
CA ALA A 598 9.52 7.68 -20.50
C ALA A 598 10.41 6.55 -19.93
N GLN A 599 11.42 6.09 -20.70
CA GLN A 599 12.36 5.06 -20.26
C GLN A 599 13.80 5.37 -20.71
N GLY A 600 14.65 5.83 -19.80
CA GLY A 600 16.00 6.28 -20.16
C GLY A 600 15.96 7.62 -20.90
N ASP A 601 16.50 7.67 -22.13
CA ASP A 601 16.52 8.89 -22.97
C ASP A 601 15.25 9.07 -23.83
N THR A 602 14.31 8.11 -23.82
CA THR A 602 13.06 8.22 -24.58
C THR A 602 12.06 9.13 -23.88
N LYS A 603 11.44 10.02 -24.67
CA LYS A 603 10.34 10.87 -24.21
C LYS A 603 9.06 10.03 -24.09
N ALA A 604 8.28 10.30 -23.05
CA ALA A 604 6.94 9.75 -22.91
C ALA A 604 6.01 10.27 -24.03
N ASP A 605 5.03 9.45 -24.39
CA ASP A 605 3.84 9.95 -25.09
C ASP A 605 3.07 10.92 -24.19
N VAL A 606 2.31 11.84 -24.80
CA VAL A 606 1.69 12.96 -24.09
C VAL A 606 0.23 13.17 -24.51
N ILE A 607 -0.56 13.69 -23.58
CA ILE A 607 -1.85 14.32 -23.85
C ILE A 607 -1.58 15.63 -24.59
N GLN A 608 -2.10 15.76 -25.80
CA GLN A 608 -2.08 17.02 -26.54
C GLN A 608 -3.19 17.96 -26.06
N SER A 609 -4.39 17.41 -25.83
CA SER A 609 -5.53 18.13 -25.28
C SER A 609 -6.58 17.17 -24.73
N VAL A 610 -7.37 17.59 -23.75
CA VAL A 610 -8.60 16.89 -23.36
C VAL A 610 -9.81 17.79 -23.57
N THR A 611 -10.88 17.25 -24.15
CA THR A 611 -12.18 17.92 -24.24
C THR A 611 -13.25 17.07 -23.58
N VAL A 612 -14.31 17.73 -23.09
CA VAL A 612 -15.47 17.04 -22.53
C VAL A 612 -16.76 17.70 -22.96
N GLU A 613 -17.73 16.89 -23.37
CA GLU A 613 -19.04 17.35 -23.84
C GLU A 613 -20.15 16.61 -23.09
N GLU A 614 -21.21 17.33 -22.70
CA GLU A 614 -22.39 16.70 -22.11
C GLU A 614 -23.21 15.98 -23.19
N ARG A 615 -23.49 14.70 -22.95
CA ARG A 615 -24.34 13.89 -23.79
C ARG A 615 -25.78 14.03 -23.30
N LYS A 616 -26.55 14.82 -24.04
CA LYS A 616 -27.99 15.06 -23.79
C LYS A 616 -28.84 13.84 -24.06
#